data_AF-A0A0F9J8Z5-F1
#
_entry.id   AF-A0A0F9J8Z5-F1
#
_cell.length_a   1.000
_cell.length_b   1.000
_cell.length_c   1.000
_cell.angle_alpha   90.00
_cell.angle_beta   90.00
_cell.angle_gamma   90.00
#
_symmetry.space_group_name_H-M   'P 1'
#
loop_
_entity.id
_entity.type
_entity.pdbx_description
1 polymer ?
#
loop_
_entity_poly.entity_id
_entity_poly.type
_entity_poly.pdbx_seq_one_letter_code
_entity_poly.pdbx_strand_id
1 'polypeptide(L)'
;MARYEPESPTTSLEGPALAAYLAQELRRIAESFLGVEEILLVELNVEPDKPRDGMIILVDGTNFNPGSGAGFYGRVGGAWTFLG
;
A
#
# COMPACT_ATOMS: atom_id res chain seq x y z
N MET A 1 -5.46 10.76 -5.93
CA MET A 1 -5.27 9.51 -6.71
C MET A 1 -6.54 8.70 -6.68
N ALA A 2 -6.96 8.16 -7.82
CA ALA A 2 -8.15 7.32 -7.88
C ALA A 2 -7.81 5.95 -7.28
N ARG A 3 -8.34 5.68 -6.09
CA ARG A 3 -8.43 4.33 -5.54
C ARG A 3 -9.08 3.45 -6.60
N TYR A 4 -8.52 2.27 -6.88
CA TYR A 4 -9.21 1.32 -7.75
C TYR A 4 -10.55 0.97 -7.12
N GLU A 5 -11.62 1.27 -7.84
CA GLU A 5 -12.97 0.83 -7.54
C GLU A 5 -13.48 0.08 -8.78
N PRO A 6 -13.86 -1.20 -8.64
CA PRO A 6 -14.32 -1.98 -9.78
C PRO A 6 -15.60 -1.39 -10.34
N GLU A 7 -15.67 -1.30 -11.66
CA GLU A 7 -16.90 -0.87 -12.32
C GLU A 7 -17.97 -1.95 -12.15
N SER A 8 -19.09 -1.61 -11.50
CA SER A 8 -20.16 -2.61 -11.32
C SER A 8 -20.79 -2.92 -12.68
N PRO A 9 -20.90 -4.20 -13.06
CA PRO A 9 -21.56 -4.56 -14.31
C PRO A 9 -23.03 -4.18 -14.25
N THR A 10 -23.53 -3.52 -15.29
CA THR A 10 -24.92 -3.03 -15.38
C THR A 10 -25.95 -4.14 -15.60
N THR A 11 -25.49 -5.33 -15.99
CA THR A 11 -26.30 -6.54 -16.19
C THR A 11 -25.46 -7.78 -15.87
N SER A 12 -26.10 -8.93 -15.76
CA SER A 12 -25.40 -10.22 -15.70
C SER A 12 -24.60 -10.44 -16.97
N LEU A 13 -23.29 -10.65 -16.83
CA LEU A 13 -22.35 -10.85 -17.94
C LEU A 13 -22.08 -12.35 -18.14
N GLU A 14 -22.12 -12.80 -19.39
CA GLU A 14 -21.80 -14.19 -19.76
C GLU A 14 -20.87 -14.25 -20.97
N GLY A 15 -20.13 -15.37 -21.07
CA GLY A 15 -19.31 -15.70 -22.24
C GLY A 15 -18.34 -14.58 -22.67
N PRO A 16 -18.38 -14.12 -23.94
CA PRO A 16 -17.47 -13.08 -24.43
C PRO A 16 -17.56 -11.74 -23.69
N ALA A 17 -18.75 -11.35 -23.23
CA ALA A 17 -18.94 -10.09 -22.51
C ALA A 17 -18.25 -10.13 -21.13
N LEU A 18 -18.33 -11.28 -20.44
CA LEU A 18 -17.61 -11.50 -19.19
C LEU A 18 -16.08 -11.47 -19.41
N ALA A 19 -15.59 -12.13 -20.46
CA ALA A 19 -14.16 -12.13 -20.78
C ALA A 19 -13.62 -10.72 -21.07
N ALA A 20 -14.38 -9.90 -21.81
CA ALA A 20 -14.01 -8.52 -22.11
C ALA A 20 -13.97 -7.64 -20.85
N TYR A 21 -14.98 -7.75 -20.00
CA TYR A 21 -15.04 -7.06 -18.71
C TYR A 21 -13.85 -7.42 -17.82
N LEU A 22 -13.54 -8.72 -17.68
CA LEU A 22 -12.38 -9.18 -16.88
C LEU A 22 -11.06 -8.63 -17.43
N ALA A 23 -10.86 -8.66 -18.74
CA ALA A 23 -9.64 -8.12 -19.36
C ALA A 23 -9.51 -6.60 -19.15
N GLN A 24 -10.62 -5.87 -19.14
CA GLN A 24 -10.64 -4.44 -18.83
C GLN A 24 -10.31 -4.18 -17.36
N GLU A 25 -10.94 -4.88 -16.43
CA GLU A 25 -10.72 -4.69 -15.00
C GLU A 25 -9.29 -5.08 -14.58
N LEU A 26 -8.74 -6.18 -15.11
CA LEU A 26 -7.35 -6.57 -14.87
C LEU A 26 -6.36 -5.51 -15.35
N ARG A 27 -6.63 -4.86 -16.49
CA ARG A 27 -5.81 -3.75 -16.99
C ARG A 27 -5.92 -2.51 -16.12
N ARG A 28 -7.12 -2.15 -15.66
CA ARG A 28 -7.31 -1.02 -14.73
C ARG A 28 -6.60 -1.26 -13.39
N ILE A 29 -6.64 -2.49 -12.88
CA ILE A 29 -5.87 -2.90 -11.71
C ILE A 29 -4.37 -2.72 -11.98
N ALA A 30 -3.85 -3.21 -13.11
CA ALA A 30 -2.44 -3.06 -13.45
C ALA A 30 -2.02 -1.59 -13.56
N GLU A 31 -2.81 -0.76 -14.21
CA GLU A 31 -2.58 0.69 -14.34
C GLU A 31 -2.57 1.40 -12.97
N SER A 32 -3.42 0.96 -12.03
CA SER A 32 -3.46 1.53 -10.67
C SER A 32 -2.16 1.33 -9.89
N PHE A 33 -1.39 0.29 -10.21
CA PHE A 33 -0.07 0.05 -9.60
C PHE A 33 1.06 0.83 -10.28
N LEU A 34 0.94 1.12 -11.58
CA LEU A 34 2.00 1.79 -12.35
C LEU A 34 2.02 3.31 -12.14
N GLY A 35 0.92 3.91 -11.65
CA GLY A 35 0.79 5.35 -11.42
C GLY A 35 0.99 5.81 -9.98
N VAL A 36 1.58 4.99 -9.10
CA VAL A 36 1.80 5.37 -7.69
C VAL A 36 3.02 6.28 -7.59
N GLU A 37 2.79 7.60 -7.64
CA GLU A 37 3.82 8.64 -7.42
C GLU A 37 4.09 8.91 -5.93
N GLU A 38 3.06 8.81 -5.09
CA GLU A 38 3.10 9.11 -3.66
C GLU A 38 2.35 8.02 -2.87
N ILE A 39 2.90 7.63 -1.72
CA ILE A 39 2.29 6.65 -0.81
C ILE A 39 2.00 7.33 0.52
N LEU A 40 0.74 7.30 0.95
CA LEU A 40 0.35 7.72 2.29
C LEU A 40 0.55 6.55 3.27
N LEU A 41 1.47 6.70 4.20
CA LEU A 41 1.64 5.77 5.32
C LEU A 41 0.78 6.24 6.49
N VAL A 42 0.08 5.29 7.12
CA VAL A 42 -0.62 5.54 8.39
C VAL A 42 0.43 5.59 9.49
N GLU A 43 0.35 6.61 10.34
CA GLU A 43 1.22 6.74 11.51
C GLU A 43 0.96 5.59 12.50
N LEU A 44 2.04 4.97 12.97
CA LEU A 44 2.01 3.90 13.95
C LEU A 44 2.45 4.42 15.31
N ASN A 45 1.68 4.06 16.33
CA ASN A 45 1.99 4.31 17.74
C ASN A 45 2.50 3.05 18.48
N VAL A 46 2.52 1.90 17.82
CA VAL A 46 3.01 0.62 18.37
C VAL A 46 3.80 -0.11 17.28
N GLU A 47 4.86 -0.80 17.68
CA GLU A 47 5.64 -1.63 16.77
C GLU A 47 4.81 -2.80 16.20
N PRO A 48 4.91 -3.12 14.90
CA PRO A 48 4.26 -4.30 14.34
C PRO A 48 4.72 -5.60 15.02
N ASP A 49 3.80 -6.52 15.32
CA ASP A 49 4.11 -7.80 15.98
C ASP A 49 5.14 -8.67 15.26
N LYS A 50 5.25 -8.51 13.93
CA LYS A 50 6.13 -9.29 13.06
C LYS A 50 6.84 -8.38 12.05
N PRO A 51 7.84 -7.62 12.50
CA PRO A 51 8.54 -6.70 11.63
C PRO A 51 9.43 -7.48 10.67
N ARG A 52 9.47 -7.06 9.40
CA ARG A 52 10.23 -7.73 8.33
C ARG A 52 11.12 -6.71 7.63
N ASP A 53 12.28 -7.18 7.17
CA ASP A 53 13.16 -6.34 6.38
C ASP A 53 12.47 -5.91 5.08
N GLY A 54 12.72 -4.66 4.67
CA GLY A 54 12.05 -4.01 3.54
C GLY A 54 10.77 -3.24 3.91
N MET A 55 10.29 -3.32 5.16
CA MET A 55 9.18 -2.48 5.60
C MET A 55 9.58 -1.01 5.65
N ILE A 56 8.66 -0.13 5.23
CA ILE A 56 8.74 1.32 5.44
C ILE A 56 7.50 1.73 6.26
N ILE A 57 7.72 2.45 7.35
CA ILE A 57 6.66 2.87 8.28
C ILE A 57 6.81 4.35 8.63
N LEU A 58 5.71 4.98 9.02
CA LEU A 58 5.67 6.28 9.68
C LEU A 58 5.38 6.05 11.17
N VAL A 59 6.18 6.63 12.06
CA VAL A 59 6.02 6.45 13.52
C VAL A 59 5.73 7.77 14.22
N ASP A 60 4.98 7.68 15.32
CA ASP A 60 4.60 8.84 16.16
C ASP A 60 5.78 9.45 16.93
N GLY A 61 6.85 8.67 17.17
CA GLY A 61 8.02 9.09 17.94
C GLY A 61 7.78 9.21 19.44
N THR A 62 6.59 8.88 19.93
CA THR A 62 6.22 8.97 21.36
C THR A 62 6.02 7.60 21.97
N ASN A 63 4.97 6.88 21.59
CA ASN A 63 4.70 5.52 22.08
C ASN A 63 5.53 4.49 21.31
N PHE A 64 5.80 4.76 20.03
CA PHE A 64 6.71 3.97 19.23
C PHE A 64 7.82 4.86 18.67
N ASN A 65 9.01 4.72 19.25
CA ASN A 65 10.21 5.46 18.85
C ASN A 65 11.39 4.51 18.66
N PRO A 66 11.73 4.16 17.40
CA PRO A 66 12.87 3.30 17.12
C PRO A 66 14.25 3.96 17.31
N GLY A 67 14.32 5.29 17.52
CA GLY A 67 15.57 5.96 17.90
C GLY A 67 15.65 7.47 17.64
N SER A 68 15.06 7.96 16.54
CA SER A 68 15.21 9.36 16.08
C SER A 68 13.94 10.21 16.26
N GLY A 69 12.95 9.74 17.03
CA GLY A 69 11.66 10.41 17.16
C GLY A 69 10.70 10.08 16.01
N ALA A 70 9.76 10.98 15.77
CA ALA A 70 8.71 10.80 14.77
C ALA A 70 9.29 10.85 13.35
N GLY A 71 8.68 10.13 12.42
CA GLY A 71 9.05 10.18 11.01
C GLY A 71 9.15 8.81 10.34
N PHE A 72 9.84 8.75 9.21
CA PHE A 72 9.90 7.57 8.36
C PHE A 72 11.06 6.64 8.74
N TYR A 73 10.76 5.36 8.88
CA TYR A 73 11.74 4.32 9.16
C TYR A 73 11.65 3.18 8.15
N GLY A 74 12.81 2.70 7.71
CA GLY A 74 12.96 1.49 6.91
C GLY A 74 13.57 0.37 7.74
N ARG A 75 13.04 -0.85 7.69
CA ARG A 75 13.66 -2.00 8.36
C ARG A 75 14.71 -2.65 7.47
N VAL A 76 15.97 -2.63 7.89
CA VAL A 76 17.10 -3.18 7.14
C VAL A 76 18.01 -3.95 8.09
N GLY A 77 18.33 -5.20 7.76
CA GLY A 77 19.22 -6.04 8.58
C GLY A 77 18.65 -6.33 9.97
N GLY A 78 17.32 -6.41 10.11
CA GLY A 78 16.65 -6.62 11.38
C GLY A 78 16.43 -5.39 12.25
N ALA A 79 16.92 -4.21 11.84
CA ALA A 79 16.83 -2.97 12.61
C ALA A 79 16.04 -1.89 11.88
N TRP A 80 15.37 -1.02 12.63
CA TRP A 80 14.73 0.18 12.10
C TRP A 80 15.79 1.26 11.85
N THR A 81 15.87 1.73 10.61
CA THR A 81 16.77 2.81 10.16
C THR A 81 15.94 4.02 9.81
N PHE A 82 16.25 5.17 10.40
CA PHE A 82 15.61 6.43 10.07
C PHE A 82 15.95 6.85 8.63
N LEU A 83 14.95 7.33 7.87
CA LEU A 83 15.10 7.62 6.44
C LEU A 83 15.15 9.12 6.10
N GLY A 84 14.92 10.02 7.07
CA GLY A 84 14.99 11.47 6.85
C GLY A 84 14.27 12.29 7.91
#